data_AF-A0A9N9JFL3-F1
#
_entry.id   AF-A0A9N9JFL3-F1
#
_cell.length_a   1.000
_cell.length_b   1.000
_cell.length_c   1.000
_cell.angle_alpha   90.00
_cell.angle_beta   90.00
_cell.angle_gamma   90.00
#
_symmetry.space_group_name_H-M   'P 1'
#
loop_
_entity.id
_entity.type
_entity.pdbx_description
1 polymer ?
#
loop_
_entity_poly.entity_id
_entity_poly.type
_entity_poly.pdbx_seq_one_letter_code
_entity_poly.pdbx_strand_id
1 'polypeptide(L)' 'ELHLVNYPDFYGKEQNPITWIKKVEQAFETNRVPDARKIPIIVPYLKGSAAIWWINRRV' A
#
# COMPACT_ATOMS: atom_id res chain seq x y z
N GLU A 1 15.66 -2.34 -19.11
CA GLU A 1 14.28 -2.09 -18.62
C GLU A 1 14.29 -1.93 -17.12
N LEU A 2 13.47 -1.04 -16.55
CA LEU A 2 13.27 -0.98 -15.10
C LEU A 2 12.17 -1.98 -14.75
N HIS A 3 12.52 -3.09 -14.11
CA HIS A 3 11.54 -4.05 -13.58
C HIS A 3 10.91 -3.49 -12.29
N LEU A 4 9.87 -2.69 -12.44
CA LEU A 4 9.10 -2.19 -11.29
C LEU A 4 8.15 -3.28 -10.77
N VAL A 5 8.13 -3.46 -9.46
CA VAL A 5 7.20 -4.36 -8.76
C VAL A 5 5.90 -3.62 -8.50
N ASN A 6 4.77 -4.25 -8.83
CA ASN A 6 3.44 -3.71 -8.55
C ASN A 6 3.10 -3.81 -7.05
N TYR A 7 2.31 -2.86 -6.56
CA TYR A 7 1.76 -2.91 -5.21
C TYR A 7 0.47 -3.73 -5.15
N PRO A 8 0.28 -4.58 -4.14
CA PRO A 8 -0.97 -5.32 -3.97
C PRO A 8 -2.09 -4.44 -3.41
N ASP A 9 -3.32 -4.64 -3.89
CA ASP A 9 -4.51 -4.01 -3.32
C ASP A 9 -4.81 -4.52 -1.89
N PHE A 10 -5.39 -3.65 -1.07
CA PHE A 10 -5.90 -3.96 0.27
C PHE A 10 -7.32 -3.44 0.45
N TYR A 11 -8.28 -4.36 0.52
CA TYR A 11 -9.70 -4.12 0.72
C TYR A 11 -10.09 -4.09 2.21
N GLY A 12 -9.20 -4.59 3.09
CA GLY A 12 -9.54 -4.97 4.46
C GLY A 12 -10.27 -6.32 4.51
N LYS A 13 -10.92 -6.63 5.64
CA LYS A 13 -11.63 -7.91 5.91
C LYS A 13 -10.67 -9.07 6.19
N GLU A 14 -10.81 -10.19 5.47
CA GLU A 14 -10.03 -11.43 5.62
C GLU A 14 -8.56 -11.29 5.20
N GLN A 15 -8.16 -10.19 4.55
CA GLN A 15 -6.77 -9.96 4.18
C GLN A 15 -5.93 -9.71 5.44
N ASN A 16 -4.91 -10.54 5.65
CA ASN A 16 -3.96 -10.35 6.73
C ASN A 16 -3.14 -9.05 6.51
N PRO A 17 -3.25 -8.05 7.39
CA PRO A 17 -2.57 -6.77 7.21
C PRO A 17 -1.04 -6.90 7.31
N ILE A 18 -0.51 -7.81 8.12
CA ILE A 18 0.94 -8.04 8.26
C ILE A 18 1.53 -8.57 6.96
N THR A 19 0.86 -9.56 6.35
CA THR A 19 1.31 -10.10 5.06
C THR A 19 1.27 -9.04 3.96
N TRP A 20 0.24 -8.19 3.96
CA TRP A 20 0.14 -7.10 2.99
C TRP A 20 1.24 -6.06 3.18
N ILE A 21 1.49 -5.61 4.42
CA ILE A 21 2.56 -4.66 4.75
C ILE A 21 3.92 -5.19 4.28
N LYS A 22 4.26 -6.45 4.58
CA LYS A 22 5.54 -7.06 4.15
C LYS A 22 5.74 -7.02 2.63
N LYS A 23 4.67 -7.29 1.87
CA LYS A 23 4.72 -7.24 0.39
C LYS A 23 4.90 -5.81 -0.13
N VAL A 24 4.24 -4.85 0.51
CA VAL A 24 4.37 -3.43 0.18
C VAL A 24 5.78 -2.91 0.49
N GLU A 25 6.35 -3.29 1.63
CA GLU A 25 7.72 -2.94 2.02
C GLU A 25 8.74 -3.48 1.01
N GLN A 26 8.64 -4.76 0.64
CA GLN A 26 9.49 -5.37 -0.39
C GLN A 26 9.36 -4.65 -1.74
N ALA A 27 8.14 -4.26 -2.13
CA ALA A 27 7.92 -3.49 -3.37
C ALA A 27 8.54 -2.09 -3.29
N PHE A 28 8.47 -1.41 -2.14
CA PHE A 28 9.13 -0.12 -1.95
C PHE A 28 10.66 -0.22 -2.05
N GLU A 29 11.25 -1.23 -1.43
CA GLU A 29 12.70 -1.48 -1.50
C GLU A 29 13.14 -1.76 -2.94
N THR A 30 12.43 -2.64 -3.64
CA THR A 30 12.74 -3.02 -5.03
C THR A 30 12.61 -1.82 -5.97
N ASN A 31 11.57 -1.00 -5.77
CA ASN A 31 11.32 0.19 -6.58
C ASN A 31 12.14 1.43 -6.11
N ARG A 32 12.98 1.28 -5.08
CA ARG A 32 13.80 2.36 -4.48
C ARG A 32 12.99 3.62 -4.15
N VAL A 33 11.82 3.43 -3.55
CA VAL A 33 10.91 4.53 -3.22
C VAL A 33 11.38 5.28 -1.96
N PRO A 34 11.60 6.60 -2.03
CA PRO A 34 11.93 7.41 -0.85
C PRO A 34 10.79 7.41 0.18
N ASP A 35 11.12 7.47 1.47
CA ASP A 35 10.12 7.41 2.56
C ASP A 35 9.01 8.45 2.43
N ALA A 36 9.36 9.69 2.05
CA ALA A 36 8.40 10.78 1.83
C ALA A 36 7.36 10.49 0.74
N ARG A 37 7.60 9.50 -0.13
CA ARG A 37 6.72 9.09 -1.24
C ARG A 37 5.91 7.84 -0.95
N LYS A 38 6.25 7.05 0.09
CA LYS A 38 5.61 5.77 0.37
C LYS A 38 4.11 5.89 0.61
N ILE A 39 3.68 6.81 1.49
CA ILE A 39 2.25 7.00 1.81
C ILE A 39 1.43 7.44 0.58
N PRO A 40 1.81 8.51 -0.15
CA PRO A 40 1.08 8.90 -1.36
C PRO A 40 0.96 7.78 -2.41
N ILE A 41 1.96 6.91 -2.52
CA ILE A 41 1.96 5.80 -3.49
C ILE A 41 1.01 4.67 -3.07
N ILE A 42 0.94 4.32 -1.78
CA ILE A 42 0.16 3.16 -1.34
C ILE A 42 -1.32 3.45 -1.11
N VAL A 43 -1.68 4.71 -0.83
CA VAL A 43 -3.09 5.10 -0.57
C VAL A 43 -4.05 4.68 -1.69
N PRO A 44 -3.74 4.84 -2.99
CA PRO A 44 -4.61 4.37 -4.07
C PRO A 44 -4.86 2.86 -4.09
N TYR A 45 -4.01 2.06 -3.44
CA TYR A 45 -4.15 0.60 -3.33
C TYR A 45 -4.98 0.18 -2.11
N LEU A 46 -5.37 1.12 -1.26
CA LEU A 46 -6.46 0.89 -0.30
C LEU A 46 -7.78 0.93 -1.06
N LYS A 47 -8.57 -0.14 -0.94
CA LYS A 47 -9.85 -0.34 -1.64
C LYS A 47 -10.96 -0.59 -0.63
N GLY A 48 -12.22 -0.44 -1.06
CA GLY A 48 -13.40 -0.77 -0.25
C GLY A 48 -13.34 -0.18 1.17
N SER A 49 -13.52 -1.04 2.19
CA SER A 49 -13.53 -0.63 3.59
C SER A 49 -12.23 0.00 4.06
N ALA A 50 -11.08 -0.44 3.54
CA ALA A 50 -9.79 0.16 3.89
C ALA A 50 -9.64 1.59 3.35
N ALA A 51 -10.13 1.86 2.14
CA ALA A 51 -10.17 3.20 1.58
C ALA A 51 -11.04 4.14 2.43
N ILE A 52 -12.23 3.69 2.83
CA ILE A 52 -13.17 4.45 3.67
C ILE A 52 -12.53 4.76 5.04
N TRP A 53 -11.90 3.77 5.67
CA TRP A 53 -11.19 3.96 6.93
C TRP A 53 -10.10 5.02 6.84
N TRP A 54 -9.31 5.02 5.76
CA TRP A 54 -8.24 6.00 5.55
C TRP A 54 -8.80 7.42 5.41
N ILE A 55 -9.89 7.59 4.65
CA ILE A 55 -10.56 8.89 4.49
C ILE A 55 -11.08 9.40 5.84
N ASN A 56 -11.78 8.55 6.60
CA ASN A 56 -12.38 8.92 7.89
C ASN A 56 -11.36 9.29 8.97
N ARG A 57 -10.09 8.86 8.85
CA ARG A 57 -9.00 9.24 9.76
C ARG A 57 -8.30 10.55 9.39
N ARG A 58 -8.55 11.09 8.20
CA ARG A 58 -7.94 12.34 7.72
C ARG A 58 -8.82 13.56 7.95
N VAL A 59 -10.09 13.34 8.27
CA VAL A 59 -11.04 14.32 8.82
C VAL A 59 -10.89 14.34 10.34
#